data_AF-A0A355WB22-F1
#
_entry.id   AF-A0A355WB22-F1
#
_cell.length_a   1.000
_cell.length_b   1.000
_cell.length_c   1.000
_cell.angle_alpha   90.00
_cell.angle_beta   90.00
_cell.angle_gamma   90.00
#
_symmetry.space_group_name_H-M   'P 1'
#
loop_
_entity.id
_entity.type
_entity.pdbx_description
1 polymer ?
#
loop_
_entity_poly.entity_id
_entity_poly.type
_entity_poly.pdbx_seq_one_letter_code
_entity_poly.pdbx_strand_id
1 'polypeptide(L)'
;YIIATGNSYSASELVTHCLKSYMNVVHIGSNTGGKYTASWTIHAYDKELGATVYDTNDLKTDEKTKLKKWAMQPIVAMYANKDSKSFNIPGYLSPDYNLEEGFGYIDRWTQLGDTKDVFLGQALYLISGNVSYLPVEPSSTRSIQTIRKEIVNRHDEAKPVIIDNIKLTADDFQKLILLRK
;
A
#
# COMPACT_ATOMS: atom_id res chain seq x y z
N TYR A 1 -15.22 -3.30 -11.26
CA TYR A 1 -14.74 -1.94 -10.97
C TYR A 1 -13.99 -1.98 -9.66
N ILE A 2 -12.81 -1.38 -9.60
CA ILE A 2 -11.99 -1.26 -8.40
C ILE A 2 -11.69 0.23 -8.23
N ILE A 3 -11.89 0.74 -7.02
CA ILE A 3 -11.46 2.08 -6.63
C ILE A 3 -10.12 1.93 -5.91
N ALA A 4 -9.07 2.54 -6.47
CA ALA A 4 -7.74 2.52 -5.88
C ALA A 4 -7.02 3.84 -6.15
N THR A 5 -6.09 4.18 -5.27
CA THR A 5 -5.38 5.47 -5.27
C THR A 5 -3.94 5.27 -4.86
N GLY A 6 -3.16 6.35 -4.76
CA GLY A 6 -1.77 6.32 -4.29
C GLY A 6 -1.54 5.68 -2.91
N ASN A 7 -2.60 5.47 -2.12
CA ASN A 7 -2.55 4.75 -0.83
C ASN A 7 -2.91 3.25 -0.94
N SER A 8 -3.20 2.75 -2.14
CA SER A 8 -3.41 1.33 -2.39
C SER A 8 -2.07 0.65 -2.64
N TYR A 9 -1.63 -0.18 -1.71
CA TYR A 9 -0.37 -0.90 -1.76
C TYR A 9 -0.56 -2.41 -1.60
N SER A 10 0.41 -3.19 -2.08
CA SER A 10 0.60 -4.60 -1.71
C SER A 10 -0.57 -5.48 -2.16
N ALA A 11 -1.27 -6.13 -1.23
CA ALA A 11 -2.35 -7.07 -1.54
C ALA A 11 -3.46 -6.46 -2.41
N SER A 12 -3.78 -5.17 -2.24
CA SER A 12 -4.77 -4.46 -3.07
C SER A 12 -4.33 -4.36 -4.54
N GLU A 13 -3.04 -4.12 -4.77
CA GLU A 13 -2.45 -4.08 -6.10
C GLU A 13 -2.33 -5.49 -6.70
N LEU A 14 -1.93 -6.49 -5.89
CA LEU A 14 -1.91 -7.88 -6.32
C LEU A 14 -3.28 -8.34 -6.82
N VAL A 15 -4.34 -8.05 -6.07
CA VAL A 15 -5.73 -8.38 -6.46
C VAL A 15 -6.08 -7.69 -7.78
N THR A 16 -5.85 -6.38 -7.89
CA THR A 16 -6.15 -5.61 -9.10
C THR A 16 -5.39 -6.11 -10.32
N HIS A 17 -4.10 -6.38 -10.17
CA HIS A 17 -3.20 -6.84 -11.23
C HIS A 17 -3.53 -8.26 -11.70
N CYS A 18 -3.73 -9.19 -10.77
CA CYS A 18 -3.97 -10.59 -11.12
C CYS A 18 -5.38 -10.82 -11.70
N LEU A 19 -6.40 -10.11 -11.21
CA LEU A 19 -7.76 -10.24 -11.74
C LEU A 19 -7.87 -9.82 -13.21
N LYS A 20 -7.05 -8.87 -13.68
CA LYS A 20 -7.04 -8.44 -15.10
C LYS A 20 -6.79 -9.60 -16.09
N SER A 21 -6.09 -10.66 -15.69
CA SER A 21 -5.88 -11.85 -16.55
C SER A 21 -7.10 -12.79 -16.62
N TYR A 22 -8.14 -12.57 -15.80
CA TYR A 22 -9.30 -13.45 -15.69
C TYR A 22 -10.63 -12.77 -15.99
N MET A 23 -10.71 -11.45 -15.84
CA MET A 23 -11.94 -10.68 -16.04
C MET A 23 -11.63 -9.23 -16.38
N ASN A 24 -12.64 -8.51 -16.88
CA ASN A 24 -12.54 -7.07 -17.07
C ASN A 24 -12.48 -6.36 -15.71
N VAL A 25 -11.39 -5.65 -15.46
CA VAL A 25 -11.20 -4.82 -14.28
C VAL A 25 -11.00 -3.38 -14.72
N VAL A 26 -11.96 -2.54 -14.38
CA VAL A 26 -11.88 -1.08 -14.57
C VAL A 26 -11.42 -0.45 -13.25
N HIS A 27 -10.26 0.18 -13.27
CA HIS A 27 -9.65 0.91 -12.16
C HIS A 27 -10.03 2.40 -12.25
N ILE A 28 -10.67 2.91 -11.19
CA ILE A 28 -11.05 4.31 -11.02
C ILE A 28 -10.25 4.89 -9.85
N GLY A 29 -9.74 6.10 -10.01
CA GLY A 29 -8.98 6.81 -8.97
C GLY A 29 -7.64 7.28 -9.52
N SER A 30 -6.53 7.00 -8.84
CA SER A 30 -5.21 7.47 -9.24
C SER A 30 -4.20 6.32 -9.31
N ASN A 31 -2.97 6.59 -9.77
CA ASN A 31 -1.90 5.59 -9.74
C ASN A 31 -1.78 4.98 -8.34
N THR A 32 -1.64 3.66 -8.27
CA THR A 32 -1.44 2.97 -6.99
C THR A 32 -0.04 3.22 -6.42
N GLY A 33 0.19 2.73 -5.21
CA GLY A 33 1.39 3.02 -4.44
C GLY A 33 2.67 2.32 -4.91
N GLY A 34 2.56 1.13 -5.52
CA GLY A 34 3.70 0.50 -6.17
C GLY A 34 4.41 -0.62 -5.41
N LYS A 35 3.77 -1.24 -4.42
CA LYS A 35 4.37 -2.38 -3.71
C LYS A 35 4.02 -3.69 -4.43
N TYR A 36 4.88 -4.06 -5.37
CA TYR A 36 4.80 -5.29 -6.16
C TYR A 36 5.46 -6.52 -5.49
N THR A 37 5.67 -6.49 -4.18
CA THR A 37 6.42 -7.52 -3.45
C THR A 37 5.66 -8.02 -2.22
N ALA A 38 5.89 -9.30 -1.88
CA ALA A 38 5.39 -9.94 -0.68
C ALA A 38 6.51 -10.13 0.34
N SER A 39 6.14 -10.05 1.62
CA SER A 39 7.01 -10.34 2.76
C SER A 39 6.46 -11.48 3.61
N TRP A 40 7.35 -12.11 4.37
CA TRP A 40 6.97 -12.98 5.48
C TRP A 40 7.29 -12.31 6.80
N THR A 41 6.41 -12.48 7.78
CA THR A 41 6.77 -12.19 9.17
C THR A 41 7.65 -13.32 9.69
N ILE A 42 8.89 -13.00 10.03
CA ILE A 42 9.81 -13.93 10.69
C ILE A 42 10.00 -13.46 12.13
N HIS A 43 9.71 -14.34 13.06
CA HIS A 43 9.97 -14.11 14.47
C HIS A 43 11.02 -15.11 14.97
N ALA A 44 11.74 -14.78 16.04
CA ALA A 44 12.84 -15.64 16.49
C ALA A 44 12.38 -17.04 16.91
N TYR A 45 11.27 -17.14 17.66
CA TYR A 45 10.79 -18.40 18.27
C TYR A 45 9.27 -18.49 18.52
N ASP A 46 8.56 -17.37 18.58
CA ASP A 46 7.09 -17.32 18.70
C ASP A 46 6.39 -17.57 17.35
N LYS A 47 5.67 -18.70 17.24
CA LYS A 47 4.95 -19.13 16.04
C LYS A 47 3.63 -18.39 15.80
N GLU A 48 3.07 -17.77 16.84
CA GLU A 48 1.85 -16.96 16.71
C GLU A 48 2.15 -15.62 16.03
N LEU A 49 3.40 -15.15 16.13
CA LEU A 49 3.85 -13.89 15.54
C LEU A 49 4.38 -14.06 14.10
N GLY A 50 4.87 -15.24 13.73
CA GLY A 50 5.39 -15.49 12.38
C GLY A 50 6.14 -16.82 12.23
N ALA A 51 6.74 -17.01 11.07
CA ALA A 51 7.63 -18.15 10.83
C ALA A 51 8.84 -18.05 11.76
N THR A 52 9.22 -19.17 12.39
CA THR A 52 10.27 -19.18 13.43
C THR A 52 11.61 -19.66 12.89
N VAL A 53 12.70 -19.04 13.34
CA VAL A 53 14.08 -19.44 12.99
C VAL A 53 14.64 -20.48 13.96
N TYR A 54 14.34 -20.33 15.26
CA TYR A 54 14.87 -21.18 16.32
C TYR A 54 13.74 -21.94 17.02
N ASP A 55 14.04 -23.13 17.54
CA ASP A 55 13.19 -23.72 18.58
C ASP A 55 13.33 -22.88 19.86
N THR A 56 12.23 -22.67 20.57
CA THR A 56 12.28 -21.92 21.82
C THR A 56 13.19 -22.59 22.86
N ASN A 57 13.31 -23.91 22.85
CA ASN A 57 14.14 -24.65 23.80
C ASN A 57 15.63 -24.42 23.59
N ASP A 58 16.04 -23.99 22.41
CA ASP A 58 17.44 -23.71 22.07
C ASP A 58 17.91 -22.32 22.51
N LEU A 59 17.00 -21.44 22.93
CA LEU A 59 17.29 -20.06 23.32
C LEU A 59 17.38 -19.89 24.84
N LYS A 60 18.35 -19.09 25.29
CA LYS A 60 18.47 -18.67 26.70
C LYS A 60 17.39 -17.65 27.05
N THR A 61 17.04 -17.54 28.33
CA THR A 61 16.03 -16.59 28.83
C THR A 61 16.31 -15.14 28.43
N ASP A 62 17.58 -14.72 28.47
CA ASP A 62 17.98 -13.36 28.08
C ASP A 62 17.79 -13.10 26.58
N GLU A 63 18.07 -14.10 25.73
CA GLU A 63 17.86 -14.01 24.28
C GLU A 63 16.37 -13.93 23.96
N LYS A 64 15.56 -14.78 24.61
CA LYS A 64 14.10 -14.73 24.50
C LYS A 64 13.57 -13.35 24.86
N THR A 65 14.04 -12.78 25.97
CA THR A 65 13.60 -11.47 26.47
C THR A 65 13.97 -10.36 25.48
N LYS A 66 15.20 -10.38 24.95
CA LYS A 66 15.67 -9.40 23.96
C LYS A 66 14.89 -9.49 22.64
N LEU A 67 14.64 -10.70 22.16
CA LEU A 67 14.05 -10.95 20.83
C LEU A 67 12.52 -10.94 20.83
N LYS A 68 11.85 -11.07 21.99
CA LYS A 68 10.38 -11.15 22.12
C LYS A 68 9.63 -10.01 21.42
N LYS A 69 10.24 -8.83 21.31
CA LYS A 69 9.61 -7.62 20.75
C LYS A 69 10.09 -7.30 19.33
N TRP A 70 10.83 -8.20 18.69
CA TRP A 70 11.41 -7.98 17.37
C TRP A 70 10.95 -9.06 16.39
N ALA A 71 10.55 -8.63 15.21
CA ALA A 71 10.30 -9.49 14.06
C ALA A 71 10.93 -8.86 12.82
N MET A 72 11.22 -9.68 11.81
CA MET A 72 11.70 -9.26 10.51
C MET A 72 10.60 -9.41 9.46
N GLN A 73 10.62 -8.55 8.45
CA GLN A 73 9.71 -8.58 7.29
C GLN A 73 10.53 -8.61 5.99
N PRO A 74 11.33 -9.66 5.73
CA PRO A 74 12.06 -9.75 4.47
C PRO A 74 11.10 -9.84 3.29
N ILE A 75 11.48 -9.21 2.18
CA ILE A 75 10.84 -9.46 0.89
C ILE A 75 11.26 -10.84 0.40
N VAL A 76 10.29 -11.69 0.11
CA VAL A 76 10.52 -13.09 -0.28
C VAL A 76 9.95 -13.43 -1.67
N ALA A 77 9.12 -12.56 -2.24
CA ALA A 77 8.51 -12.77 -3.54
C ALA A 77 8.17 -11.47 -4.25
N MET A 78 8.10 -11.55 -5.58
CA MET A 78 7.54 -10.51 -6.46
C MET A 78 6.21 -10.98 -7.02
N TYR A 79 5.27 -10.05 -7.18
CA TYR A 79 3.97 -10.32 -7.77
C TYR A 79 4.09 -10.53 -9.29
N ALA A 80 3.43 -11.56 -9.78
CA ALA A 80 3.20 -11.81 -11.19
C ALA A 80 1.78 -12.34 -11.40
N ASN A 81 1.16 -11.97 -12.53
CA ASN A 81 -0.14 -12.51 -12.92
C ASN A 81 0.00 -13.89 -13.60
N LYS A 82 -1.12 -14.46 -14.09
CA LYS A 82 -1.14 -15.75 -14.79
C LYS A 82 -0.16 -15.81 -15.98
N ASP A 83 0.08 -14.67 -16.61
CA ASP A 83 0.94 -14.52 -17.78
C ASP A 83 2.40 -14.23 -17.40
N SER A 84 2.77 -14.43 -16.13
CA SER A 84 4.09 -14.11 -15.57
C SER A 84 4.50 -12.63 -15.71
N LYS A 85 3.54 -11.72 -15.86
CA LYS A 85 3.80 -10.27 -15.94
C LYS A 85 3.72 -9.65 -14.55
N SER A 86 4.70 -8.80 -14.23
CA SER A 86 4.70 -7.94 -13.05
C SER A 86 4.41 -6.48 -13.45
N PHE A 87 4.18 -5.62 -12.46
CA PHE A 87 4.05 -4.16 -12.62
C PHE A 87 5.21 -3.40 -11.96
N ASN A 88 6.32 -4.08 -11.66
CA ASN A 88 7.53 -3.50 -11.07
C ASN A 88 8.14 -2.35 -11.90
N ILE A 89 7.83 -2.30 -13.19
CA ILE A 89 8.05 -1.16 -14.07
C ILE A 89 6.67 -0.86 -14.69
N PRO A 90 6.07 0.32 -14.47
CA PRO A 90 6.65 1.53 -13.88
C PRO A 90 6.72 1.54 -12.35
N GLY A 91 6.28 0.47 -11.68
CA GLY A 91 6.24 0.41 -10.21
C GLY A 91 4.95 0.96 -9.63
N TYR A 92 3.83 0.90 -10.37
CA TYR A 92 2.46 1.18 -9.92
C TYR A 92 1.46 0.65 -10.96
N LEU A 93 0.18 0.60 -10.59
CA LEU A 93 -0.92 0.33 -11.50
C LEU A 93 -1.60 1.65 -11.89
N SER A 94 -1.73 1.90 -13.19
CA SER A 94 -2.44 3.08 -13.70
C SER A 94 -3.97 2.89 -13.68
N PRO A 95 -4.74 3.96 -13.43
CA PRO A 95 -6.18 3.94 -13.53
C PRO A 95 -6.64 3.95 -14.99
N ASP A 96 -7.78 3.31 -15.25
CA ASP A 96 -8.50 3.46 -16.50
C ASP A 96 -9.26 4.80 -16.53
N TYR A 97 -9.70 5.28 -15.36
CA TYR A 97 -10.30 6.60 -15.15
C TYR A 97 -9.56 7.34 -14.05
N ASN A 98 -8.69 8.28 -14.45
CA ASN A 98 -7.93 9.10 -13.51
C ASN A 98 -8.84 10.18 -12.89
N LEU A 99 -9.07 10.09 -11.58
CA LEU A 99 -9.92 10.99 -10.81
C LEU A 99 -9.28 11.28 -9.45
N GLU A 100 -9.62 12.42 -8.87
CA GLU A 100 -9.28 12.79 -7.49
C GLU A 100 -10.51 12.76 -6.60
N GLU A 101 -10.34 12.33 -5.35
CA GLU A 101 -11.41 12.32 -4.35
C GLU A 101 -11.97 13.73 -4.16
N GLY A 102 -13.29 13.89 -4.28
CA GLY A 102 -13.92 15.22 -4.28
C GLY A 102 -13.37 16.21 -5.32
N PHE A 103 -12.79 15.74 -6.43
CA PHE A 103 -12.05 16.57 -7.41
C PHE A 103 -10.86 17.34 -6.79
N GLY A 104 -10.29 16.81 -5.70
CA GLY A 104 -9.20 17.44 -4.96
C GLY A 104 -9.66 18.43 -3.88
N TYR A 105 -10.97 18.54 -3.64
CA TYR A 105 -11.56 19.47 -2.68
C TYR A 105 -12.25 18.72 -1.53
N ILE A 106 -11.79 18.97 -0.28
CA ILE A 106 -12.27 18.26 0.92
C ILE A 106 -13.75 18.54 1.21
N ASP A 107 -14.24 19.74 0.92
CA ASP A 107 -15.66 20.10 1.09
C ASP A 107 -16.58 19.37 0.11
N ARG A 108 -16.02 18.61 -0.84
CA ARG A 108 -16.74 17.75 -1.78
C ARG A 108 -16.68 16.28 -1.41
N TRP A 109 -16.01 15.93 -0.32
CA TRP A 109 -16.00 14.57 0.18
C TRP A 109 -17.37 14.24 0.77
N THR A 110 -17.82 13.01 0.53
CA THR A 110 -19.09 12.52 1.06
C THR A 110 -18.83 11.25 1.88
N GLN A 111 -19.86 10.73 2.54
CA GLN A 111 -19.74 9.49 3.28
C GLN A 111 -19.55 8.32 2.31
N LEU A 112 -18.76 7.32 2.70
CA LEU A 112 -18.61 6.10 1.92
C LEU A 112 -19.98 5.46 1.65
N GLY A 113 -20.26 5.15 0.38
CA GLY A 113 -21.55 4.61 -0.06
C GLY A 113 -22.55 5.67 -0.53
N ASP A 114 -22.31 6.96 -0.31
CA ASP A 114 -23.10 8.03 -0.93
C ASP A 114 -22.83 8.02 -2.44
N THR A 115 -23.88 7.94 -3.25
CA THR A 115 -23.77 7.91 -4.71
C THR A 115 -23.26 9.22 -5.32
N LYS A 116 -23.17 10.28 -4.51
CA LYS A 116 -22.56 11.57 -4.88
C LYS A 116 -21.04 11.62 -4.69
N ASP A 117 -20.47 10.58 -4.07
CA ASP A 117 -19.02 10.39 -4.02
C ASP A 117 -18.43 10.31 -5.44
N VAL A 118 -17.25 10.91 -5.65
CA VAL A 118 -16.68 11.05 -7.00
C VAL A 118 -16.31 9.69 -7.58
N PHE A 119 -15.69 8.81 -6.81
CA PHE A 119 -15.26 7.51 -7.31
C PHE A 119 -16.41 6.53 -7.46
N LEU A 120 -17.30 6.47 -6.46
CA LEU A 120 -18.48 5.61 -6.52
C LEU A 120 -19.46 6.08 -7.60
N GLY A 121 -19.69 7.40 -7.72
CA GLY A 121 -20.51 7.99 -8.77
C GLY A 121 -20.00 7.61 -10.16
N GLN A 122 -18.68 7.72 -10.40
CA GLN A 122 -18.07 7.28 -11.65
C GLN A 122 -18.32 5.78 -11.90
N ALA A 123 -18.16 4.93 -10.89
CA ALA A 123 -18.40 3.50 -11.02
C ALA A 123 -19.87 3.21 -11.38
N LEU A 124 -20.82 3.82 -10.67
CA LEU A 124 -22.25 3.66 -10.91
C LEU A 124 -22.67 4.18 -12.29
N TYR A 125 -22.09 5.29 -12.73
CA TYR A 125 -22.29 5.81 -14.09
C TYR A 125 -21.80 4.79 -15.14
N LEU A 126 -20.60 4.26 -14.99
CA LEU A 126 -20.06 3.27 -15.93
C LEU A 126 -20.85 1.95 -15.94
N ILE A 127 -21.46 1.57 -14.81
CA ILE A 127 -22.29 0.36 -14.70
C ILE A 127 -23.65 0.56 -15.36
N SER A 128 -24.29 1.71 -15.10
CA SER A 128 -25.73 1.91 -15.41
C SER A 128 -25.99 2.78 -16.63
N GLY A 129 -25.02 3.58 -17.07
CA GLY A 129 -25.22 4.66 -18.04
C GLY A 129 -26.07 5.83 -17.53
N ASN A 130 -26.50 5.81 -16.26
CA ASN A 130 -27.33 6.86 -15.71
C ASN A 130 -26.50 8.11 -15.39
N VAL A 131 -26.74 9.16 -16.17
CA VAL A 131 -26.07 10.46 -16.06
C VAL A 131 -26.24 11.14 -14.70
N SER A 132 -27.21 10.74 -13.87
CA SER A 132 -27.36 11.29 -12.51
C SER A 132 -26.21 10.91 -11.57
N TYR A 133 -25.47 9.84 -11.88
CA TYR A 133 -24.30 9.41 -11.10
C TYR A 133 -22.99 9.98 -11.63
N LEU A 134 -22.99 10.55 -12.83
CA LEU A 134 -21.77 11.08 -13.44
C LEU A 134 -21.21 12.20 -12.53
N PRO A 135 -19.97 12.06 -12.03
CA PRO A 135 -19.37 13.11 -11.23
C PRO A 135 -19.21 14.38 -12.08
N VAL A 136 -19.73 15.50 -11.56
CA VAL A 136 -19.61 16.80 -12.23
C VAL A 136 -18.66 17.68 -11.43
N GLU A 137 -17.51 18.00 -12.03
CA GLU A 137 -16.58 18.96 -11.46
C GLU A 137 -17.24 20.36 -11.45
N PRO A 138 -17.24 21.08 -10.32
CA PRO A 138 -17.84 22.40 -10.25
C PRO A 138 -17.06 23.39 -11.12
N SER A 139 -17.77 24.18 -11.92
CA SER A 139 -17.18 25.29 -12.66
C SER A 139 -16.62 26.35 -11.69
N SER A 140 -15.32 26.63 -11.81
CA SER A 140 -14.56 27.51 -10.91
C SER A 140 -15.07 28.96 -10.97
N THR A 141 -16.10 29.28 -10.20
CA THR A 141 -16.60 30.66 -10.03
C THR A 141 -16.46 31.16 -8.60
N ARG A 142 -15.90 30.37 -7.69
CA ARG A 142 -15.69 30.76 -6.29
C ARG A 142 -14.22 31.03 -6.02
N SER A 143 -13.92 32.32 -5.76
CA SER A 143 -12.69 32.81 -5.13
C SER A 143 -12.62 32.41 -3.65
N ILE A 144 -12.90 31.16 -3.34
CA ILE A 144 -12.70 30.61 -2.00
C ILE A 144 -11.38 29.85 -2.08
N GLN A 145 -10.44 30.19 -1.20
CA GLN A 145 -9.25 29.39 -0.92
C GLN A 145 -9.70 28.02 -0.42
N THR A 146 -10.16 27.19 -1.35
CA THR A 146 -10.59 25.84 -1.07
C THR A 146 -9.31 25.08 -0.82
N ILE A 147 -9.13 24.60 0.41
CA ILE A 147 -7.89 24.01 0.85
C ILE A 147 -7.69 22.74 0.04
N ARG A 148 -6.86 22.79 -1.02
CA ARG A 148 -6.14 21.63 -1.54
C ARG A 148 -5.18 21.21 -0.45
N LYS A 149 -5.68 20.52 0.58
CA LYS A 149 -4.84 20.04 1.66
C LYS A 149 -4.25 18.73 1.18
N GLU A 150 -2.92 18.65 1.14
CA GLU A 150 -2.27 17.36 1.30
C GLU A 150 -2.71 16.82 2.67
N ILE A 151 -3.71 15.92 2.68
CA ILE A 151 -4.18 15.25 3.91
C ILE A 151 -3.11 14.26 4.40
N VAL A 152 -2.19 13.87 3.52
CA VAL A 152 -1.02 13.07 3.87
C VAL A 152 -0.01 13.96 4.58
N ASN A 153 0.15 13.73 5.88
CA ASN A 153 1.27 14.28 6.62
C ASN A 153 2.55 13.61 6.12
N ARG A 154 3.44 14.36 5.47
CA ARG A 154 4.72 13.85 4.94
C ARG A 154 5.63 13.22 6.00
N HIS A 155 5.39 13.47 7.29
CA HIS A 155 6.11 12.81 8.39
C HIS A 155 5.63 11.38 8.66
N ASP A 156 4.42 11.03 8.19
CA ASP A 156 3.84 9.70 8.32
C ASP A 156 4.15 8.82 7.08
N GLU A 157 4.86 9.37 6.09
CA GLU A 157 5.39 8.59 4.97
C GLU A 157 6.49 7.65 5.48
N ALA A 158 6.18 6.35 5.55
CA ALA A 158 7.14 5.32 5.87
C ALA A 158 8.28 5.33 4.83
N LYS A 159 9.47 5.77 5.24
CA LYS A 159 10.68 5.68 4.40
C LYS A 159 11.33 4.31 4.59
N PRO A 160 11.54 3.53 3.51
CA PRO A 160 12.28 2.29 3.62
C PRO A 160 13.74 2.60 3.99
N VAL A 161 14.30 1.84 4.92
CA VAL A 161 15.76 1.78 5.07
C VAL A 161 16.25 0.75 4.07
N ILE A 162 16.85 1.21 2.99
CA ILE A 162 17.43 0.34 1.97
C ILE A 162 18.77 -0.17 2.50
N ILE A 163 18.83 -1.47 2.79
CA ILE A 163 20.01 -2.19 3.31
C ILE A 163 20.72 -2.89 2.14
N ASP A 164 20.82 -2.23 0.98
CA ASP A 164 21.57 -2.78 -0.15
C ASP A 164 23.07 -2.49 0.06
N ASN A 165 23.92 -3.46 -0.24
CA ASN A 165 25.40 -3.38 -0.10
C ASN A 165 25.93 -3.20 1.33
N ILE A 166 25.20 -3.66 2.35
CA ILE A 166 25.75 -3.70 3.71
C ILE A 166 26.85 -4.78 3.81
N LYS A 167 28.10 -4.32 3.93
CA LYS A 167 29.26 -5.14 4.34
C LYS A 167 29.37 -5.20 5.87
N LEU A 168 28.28 -5.53 6.57
CA LEU A 168 28.37 -5.77 8.01
C LEU A 168 29.02 -7.14 8.22
N THR A 169 30.18 -7.13 8.85
CA THR A 169 30.82 -8.35 9.35
C THR A 169 30.18 -8.76 10.67
N ALA A 170 30.44 -9.99 11.13
CA ALA A 170 29.98 -10.45 12.45
C ALA A 170 30.45 -9.52 13.59
N ASP A 171 31.66 -8.95 13.46
CA ASP A 171 32.23 -7.99 14.43
C ASP A 171 31.48 -6.65 14.44
N ASP A 172 30.97 -6.20 13.30
CA ASP A 172 30.23 -4.94 13.22
C ASP A 172 28.87 -5.03 13.93
N PHE A 173 28.23 -6.21 13.88
CA PHE A 173 27.03 -6.49 14.68
C PHE A 173 27.32 -6.48 16.18
N GLN A 174 28.46 -7.03 16.62
CA GLN A 174 28.87 -6.99 18.03
C GLN A 174 29.11 -5.56 18.52
N LYS A 175 29.74 -4.70 17.70
CA LYS A 175 29.95 -3.28 18.02
C LYS A 175 28.63 -2.50 18.16
N LEU A 176 27.65 -2.77 17.29
CA LEU A 176 26.32 -2.15 17.38
C LEU A 176 25.56 -2.55 18.65
N ILE A 177 25.75 -3.78 19.14
CA ILE A 177 25.19 -4.24 20.42
C ILE A 177 25.83 -3.48 21.59
N LEU A 178 27.12 -3.17 21.52
CA LEU A 178 27.86 -2.47 22.57
C LEU A 178 27.54 -0.97 22.64
N LEU A 179 27.24 -0.32 21.51
CA LEU A 179 26.86 1.10 21.43
C LEU A 179 25.48 1.42 22.04
N ARG A 180 24.73 0.40 22.48
CA ARG A 180 23.40 0.54 23.09
C ARG A 180 23.43 0.55 24.62
N LYS A 181 24.63 0.47 25.23
CA LYS A 181 24.87 0.75 26.66
C LYS A 181 25.35 2.19 26.82
#